data_AF-A0A8S3QEL4-F1
#
_entry.id   AF-A0A8S3QEL4-F1
#
_cell.length_a   1.000
_cell.length_b   1.000
_cell.length_c   1.000
_cell.angle_alpha   90.00
_cell.angle_beta   90.00
_cell.angle_gamma   90.00
#
_symmetry.space_group_name_H-M   'P 1'
#
loop_
_entity.id
_entity.type
_entity.pdbx_description
1 polymer ?
#
loop_
_entity_poly.entity_id
_entity_poly.type
_entity_poly.pdbx_seq_one_letter_code
_entity_poly.pdbx_strand_id
1 'polypeptide(L)'
;MNNQTILLLLLLCFIRNIENIEPISSKVQSERVEKLRCGYNLDTLWTAELAHSPFAAGPLISDVDGNGKDEIIAAPFSESFTVLQGQNGQILHHSSWPAVNLDNSVHASPLQFDIDHDGMLDIMFTLSSGELRFYSPDGVRLKDKTYQIDPVYVSKAWYQYELILNTPAIDKYAFVEKPKGDEFQHVVPVDAHVLSTPVLVDLNNDKRVEELVISVSYFFEEDDFLIERIEKVVHKDTSGSLKFRNIKCEEHEGISCSHYCKPCSKVICSQCITQTKTHNRHHILVDEENFDDKKVKFEKAQRNIIRWSKESDRMKSEKKEINEKFEKVKQDIFDHKKNWQSMIDKYPDELSKDLKKRQKLALTDFDIEHNEIEETLEKLQTACDTLDSKPCTTSEGVIFFLENFDSLSDSLTEEIPNETYKPSREILFPHFVPGDFSLLKFGSLKVD
;
A
#
# COMPACT_ATOMS: atom_id res chain seq x y z
N MET A 1 41.64 -0.31 24.22
CA MET A 1 40.89 -1.34 23.45
C MET A 1 40.22 -2.26 24.46
N ASN A 2 38.94 -2.05 24.75
CA ASN A 2 38.11 -3.00 25.48
C ASN A 2 36.79 -3.09 24.69
N ASN A 3 36.78 -3.92 23.65
CA ASN A 3 35.55 -4.32 22.99
C ASN A 3 34.85 -5.32 23.92
N GLN A 4 33.99 -4.82 24.81
CA GLN A 4 32.96 -5.64 25.41
C GLN A 4 31.88 -5.84 24.35
N THR A 5 31.99 -6.94 23.61
CA THR A 5 30.90 -7.44 22.78
C THR A 5 29.82 -7.96 23.73
N ILE A 6 28.84 -7.11 24.05
CA ILE A 6 27.63 -7.53 24.75
C ILE A 6 26.79 -8.30 23.74
N LEU A 7 26.73 -9.62 23.90
CA LEU A 7 25.79 -10.47 23.17
C LEU A 7 24.41 -10.26 23.81
N LEU A 8 23.63 -9.34 23.25
CA LEU A 8 22.28 -9.02 23.73
C LEU A 8 21.31 -10.02 23.08
N LEU A 9 21.11 -11.18 23.71
CA LEU A 9 20.07 -12.15 23.32
C LEU A 9 18.75 -11.69 23.95
N LEU A 10 17.82 -11.22 23.13
CA LEU A 10 16.47 -10.82 23.57
C LEU A 10 15.48 -11.90 23.16
N LEU A 11 14.98 -12.59 24.18
CA LEU A 11 14.05 -13.71 24.06
C LEU A 11 12.62 -13.22 24.28
N LEU A 12 11.75 -13.42 23.29
CA LEU A 12 10.31 -13.52 23.52
C LEU A 12 10.01 -14.92 24.07
N CYS A 13 9.58 -14.98 25.33
CA CYS A 13 9.21 -16.22 25.99
C CYS A 13 7.69 -16.36 26.03
N PHE A 14 7.14 -17.32 25.28
CA PHE A 14 5.73 -17.67 25.40
C PHE A 14 5.55 -18.70 26.52
N ILE A 15 4.77 -18.34 27.55
CA ILE A 15 4.63 -19.15 28.75
C ILE A 15 3.22 -19.77 28.83
N ARG A 16 3.15 -21.10 28.95
CA ARG A 16 1.90 -21.85 29.18
C ARG A 16 1.92 -22.55 30.54
N ASN A 17 0.77 -22.62 31.21
CA ASN A 17 0.62 -23.36 32.47
C ASN A 17 0.46 -24.86 32.22
N ILE A 18 1.35 -25.70 32.78
CA ILE A 18 1.25 -27.17 32.72
C ILE A 18 1.58 -27.79 34.09
N GLU A 19 0.71 -28.71 34.54
CA GLU A 19 0.91 -29.50 35.76
C GLU A 19 2.03 -30.54 35.58
N ASN A 20 2.95 -30.54 36.53
CA ASN A 20 3.97 -31.56 36.83
C ASN A 20 5.09 -31.74 35.80
N ILE A 21 6.30 -31.27 36.16
CA ILE A 21 7.58 -32.01 36.18
C ILE A 21 8.68 -31.08 36.77
N GLU A 22 9.59 -31.65 37.55
CA GLU A 22 10.65 -30.95 38.31
C GLU A 22 11.74 -30.31 37.41
N PRO A 23 12.16 -29.05 37.67
CA PRO A 23 13.22 -28.41 36.89
C PRO A 23 14.60 -28.52 37.55
N ILE A 24 15.62 -28.77 36.71
CA ILE A 24 17.04 -28.56 37.03
C ILE A 24 17.56 -27.39 36.18
N SER A 25 18.15 -26.36 36.81
CA SER A 25 19.47 -25.77 36.48
C SER A 25 19.62 -24.26 36.83
N SER A 26 20.64 -24.00 37.64
CA SER A 26 21.57 -22.86 37.84
C SER A 26 21.29 -21.43 37.30
N LYS A 27 21.33 -20.43 38.19
CA LYS A 27 22.52 -19.56 38.50
C LYS A 27 22.15 -18.43 39.48
N VAL A 28 22.59 -18.59 40.74
CA VAL A 28 23.03 -17.66 41.82
C VAL A 28 22.39 -16.26 42.04
N GLN A 29 21.73 -15.62 41.06
CA GLN A 29 21.01 -14.35 41.27
C GLN A 29 19.51 -14.56 41.59
N SER A 30 19.00 -15.78 41.44
CA SER A 30 17.61 -16.15 41.74
C SER A 30 17.30 -16.31 43.23
N GLU A 31 18.31 -16.45 44.11
CA GLU A 31 18.09 -16.80 45.54
C GLU A 31 17.31 -15.73 46.32
N ARG A 32 17.35 -14.45 45.91
CA ARG A 32 16.50 -13.40 46.52
C ARG A 32 15.09 -13.34 45.94
N VAL A 33 14.86 -13.87 44.74
CA VAL A 33 13.58 -13.81 44.01
C VAL A 33 12.72 -15.06 44.29
N GLU A 34 13.28 -16.12 44.88
CA GLU A 34 12.54 -17.34 45.23
C GLU A 34 11.31 -17.13 46.13
N LYS A 35 11.20 -15.99 46.82
CA LYS A 35 10.05 -15.71 47.70
C LYS A 35 8.83 -15.13 47.00
N LEU A 36 8.91 -14.81 45.71
CA LEU A 36 7.77 -14.36 44.90
C LEU A 36 7.59 -15.30 43.71
N ARG A 37 7.50 -16.61 43.97
CA ARG A 37 7.12 -17.56 42.92
C ARG A 37 5.62 -17.39 42.65
N CYS A 38 5.30 -17.05 41.40
CA CYS A 38 3.98 -17.24 40.82
C CYS A 38 3.49 -18.67 41.15
N GLY A 39 2.25 -18.85 41.59
CA GLY A 39 1.68 -20.17 41.90
C GLY A 39 1.42 -21.05 40.67
N TYR A 40 1.76 -20.56 39.48
CA TYR A 40 1.61 -21.23 38.20
C TYR A 40 2.97 -21.74 37.72
N ASN A 41 3.00 -22.97 37.20
CA ASN A 41 4.19 -23.55 36.59
C ASN A 41 4.23 -23.11 35.12
N LEU A 42 5.35 -22.57 34.67
CA LEU A 42 5.43 -21.79 33.42
C LEU A 42 6.35 -22.52 32.44
N ASP A 43 5.80 -23.03 31.34
CA ASP A 43 6.55 -23.70 30.27
C ASP A 43 6.72 -22.81 29.04
N THR A 44 7.97 -22.69 28.56
CA THR A 44 8.28 -22.00 27.31
C THR A 44 7.85 -22.85 26.12
N LEU A 45 6.90 -22.38 25.30
CA LEU A 45 6.48 -23.11 24.10
C LEU A 45 7.50 -23.00 22.95
N TRP A 46 7.95 -21.78 22.67
CA TRP A 46 8.93 -21.50 21.63
C TRP A 46 9.64 -20.17 21.92
N THR A 47 10.76 -19.95 21.22
CA THR A 47 11.57 -18.73 21.30
C THR A 47 11.96 -18.29 19.90
N ALA A 48 11.92 -16.99 19.63
CA ALA A 48 12.35 -16.40 18.36
C ALA A 48 13.29 -15.21 18.59
N GLU A 49 14.35 -15.13 17.78
CA GLU A 49 15.31 -14.01 17.78
C GLU A 49 14.90 -13.02 16.69
N LEU A 50 14.55 -11.79 17.06
CA LEU A 50 13.97 -10.81 16.13
C LEU A 50 14.85 -9.60 15.82
N ALA A 51 15.71 -9.21 16.77
CA ALA A 51 16.52 -8.00 16.65
C ALA A 51 17.69 -8.02 17.65
N HIS A 52 18.65 -7.13 17.42
CA HIS A 52 19.78 -6.87 18.32
C HIS A 52 19.50 -5.70 19.29
N SER A 53 18.38 -5.01 19.10
CA SER A 53 17.92 -3.87 19.88
C SER A 53 16.85 -4.27 20.90
N PRO A 54 16.85 -3.66 22.10
CA PRO A 54 15.88 -3.94 23.16
C PRO A 54 14.44 -3.72 22.73
N PHE A 55 13.52 -4.40 23.42
CA PHE A 55 12.11 -4.08 23.36
C PHE A 55 11.81 -3.03 24.43
N ALA A 56 11.38 -1.85 23.99
CA ALA A 56 10.74 -0.87 24.87
C ALA A 56 9.21 -0.99 24.79
N ALA A 57 8.69 -1.30 23.60
CA ALA A 57 7.30 -1.59 23.33
C ALA A 57 6.91 -3.01 23.77
N GLY A 58 5.72 -3.16 24.35
CA GLY A 58 5.12 -4.48 24.56
C GLY A 58 4.62 -5.09 23.25
N PRO A 59 4.61 -6.43 23.10
CA PRO A 59 4.03 -7.07 21.91
C PRO A 59 2.50 -6.90 21.88
N LEU A 60 1.93 -6.88 20.68
CA LEU A 60 0.48 -6.97 20.46
C LEU A 60 0.13 -8.39 19.99
N ILE A 61 -0.91 -8.98 20.56
CA ILE A 61 -1.43 -10.29 20.16
C ILE A 61 -2.78 -10.05 19.49
N SER A 62 -2.91 -10.47 18.24
CA SER A 62 -4.17 -10.33 17.49
C SER A 62 -4.14 -11.19 16.23
N ASP A 63 -5.31 -11.58 15.72
CA ASP A 63 -5.51 -12.19 14.41
C ASP A 63 -5.24 -11.13 13.33
N VAL A 64 -4.04 -11.17 12.74
CA VAL A 64 -3.59 -10.13 11.79
C VAL A 64 -4.11 -10.43 10.40
N ASP A 65 -4.06 -11.69 9.97
CA ASP A 65 -4.43 -12.10 8.61
C ASP A 65 -5.90 -12.56 8.48
N GLY A 66 -6.67 -12.54 9.57
CA GLY A 66 -8.09 -12.87 9.59
C GLY A 66 -8.36 -14.38 9.49
N ASN A 67 -7.37 -15.22 9.77
CA ASN A 67 -7.50 -16.68 9.66
C ASN A 67 -8.13 -17.34 10.91
N GLY A 68 -8.42 -16.56 11.96
CA GLY A 68 -8.98 -17.03 13.23
C GLY A 68 -7.93 -17.52 14.23
N LYS A 69 -6.63 -17.27 14.00
CA LYS A 69 -5.53 -17.58 14.90
C LYS A 69 -4.77 -16.30 15.19
N ASP A 70 -4.34 -16.14 16.45
CA ASP A 70 -3.61 -14.94 16.81
C ASP A 70 -2.13 -15.01 16.38
N GLU A 71 -1.68 -13.91 15.80
CA GLU A 71 -0.27 -13.57 15.60
C GLU A 71 0.25 -12.69 16.74
N ILE A 72 1.57 -12.55 16.80
CA ILE A 72 2.30 -11.71 17.74
C ILE A 72 3.06 -10.66 16.95
N ILE A 73 2.69 -9.40 17.13
CA ILE A 73 3.34 -8.25 16.54
C ILE A 73 4.39 -7.74 17.53
N ALA A 74 5.63 -7.68 17.09
CA ALA A 74 6.78 -7.32 17.89
C ALA A 74 7.52 -6.14 17.24
N ALA A 75 7.75 -5.09 18.03
CA ALA A 75 8.46 -3.88 17.61
C ALA A 75 9.72 -3.64 18.46
N PRO A 76 10.86 -4.22 18.07
CA PRO A 76 12.18 -3.82 18.55
C PRO A 76 12.41 -2.31 18.46
N PHE A 77 13.25 -1.80 19.35
CA PHE A 77 13.46 -0.36 19.50
C PHE A 77 13.90 0.34 18.21
N SER A 78 14.73 -0.22 17.33
CA SER A 78 15.28 0.54 16.18
C SER A 78 15.73 -0.29 14.98
N GLU A 79 15.11 -1.44 14.72
CA GLU A 79 15.53 -2.34 13.62
C GLU A 79 14.42 -2.62 12.62
N SER A 80 13.44 -3.41 13.02
CA SER A 80 12.36 -3.87 12.15
C SER A 80 11.12 -4.14 12.99
N PHE A 81 9.96 -4.09 12.34
CA PHE A 81 8.70 -4.55 12.90
C PHE A 81 8.41 -5.94 12.33
N THR A 82 8.02 -6.87 13.19
CA THR A 82 7.85 -8.27 12.80
C THR A 82 6.52 -8.79 13.31
N VAL A 83 5.86 -9.60 12.48
CA VAL A 83 4.65 -10.34 12.86
C VAL A 83 4.98 -11.83 12.84
N LEU A 84 4.71 -12.51 13.95
CA LEU A 84 4.97 -13.92 14.16
C LEU A 84 3.68 -14.69 14.33
N GLN A 85 3.64 -15.92 13.82
CA GLN A 85 2.58 -16.87 14.14
C GLN A 85 2.65 -17.25 15.62
N GLY A 86 1.53 -17.12 16.35
CA GLY A 86 1.49 -17.46 17.77
C GLY A 86 1.78 -18.93 18.08
N GLN A 87 1.57 -19.83 17.10
CA GLN A 87 1.70 -21.29 17.30
C GLN A 87 3.16 -21.76 17.38
N ASN A 88 4.06 -21.14 16.62
CA ASN A 88 5.42 -21.64 16.41
C ASN A 88 6.51 -20.56 16.41
N GLY A 89 6.14 -19.27 16.51
CA GLY A 89 7.09 -18.16 16.50
C GLY A 89 7.74 -17.88 15.15
N GLN A 90 7.24 -18.46 14.07
CA GLN A 90 7.73 -18.18 12.72
C GLN A 90 7.15 -16.88 12.18
N ILE A 91 7.88 -16.20 11.31
CA ILE A 91 7.38 -15.01 10.61
C ILE A 91 6.15 -15.37 9.79
N LEU A 92 5.14 -14.50 9.83
CA LEU A 92 3.88 -14.67 9.12
C LEU A 92 4.12 -14.96 7.63
N HIS A 93 3.58 -16.08 7.13
CA HIS A 93 3.77 -16.52 5.76
C HIS A 93 3.05 -15.61 4.77
N HIS A 94 3.52 -15.62 3.51
CA HIS A 94 2.92 -14.87 2.40
C HIS A 94 2.77 -13.36 2.66
N SER A 95 3.58 -12.81 3.57
CA SER A 95 3.57 -11.40 3.93
C SER A 95 4.89 -10.71 3.58
N SER A 96 4.89 -9.38 3.68
CA SER A 96 6.06 -8.50 3.55
C SER A 96 6.77 -8.25 4.88
N TRP A 97 6.38 -8.95 5.95
CA TRP A 97 7.08 -8.89 7.23
C TRP A 97 8.42 -9.64 7.15
N PRO A 98 9.48 -9.15 7.84
CA PRO A 98 9.52 -7.97 8.70
C PRO A 98 9.67 -6.66 7.91
N ALA A 99 9.03 -5.60 8.39
CA ALA A 99 9.16 -4.26 7.82
C ALA A 99 10.36 -3.53 8.45
N VAL A 100 11.21 -2.94 7.62
CA VAL A 100 12.44 -2.26 8.09
C VAL A 100 12.11 -0.91 8.74
N ASN A 101 12.68 -0.64 9.92
CA ASN A 101 12.55 0.60 10.69
C ASN A 101 13.91 1.05 11.26
N LEU A 102 14.81 1.48 10.37
CA LEU A 102 16.20 1.87 10.72
C LEU A 102 16.39 3.36 11.01
N ASP A 103 15.36 4.16 10.76
CA ASP A 103 15.42 5.62 10.76
C ASP A 103 14.88 6.24 12.05
N ASN A 104 14.17 5.47 12.87
CA ASN A 104 13.49 5.97 14.05
C ASN A 104 13.28 4.89 15.10
N SER A 105 13.17 5.29 16.37
CA SER A 105 12.93 4.34 17.44
C SER A 105 11.45 4.16 17.78
N VAL A 106 11.08 3.02 18.35
CA VAL A 106 9.73 2.75 18.85
C VAL A 106 9.77 2.43 20.34
N HIS A 107 9.04 3.22 21.12
CA HIS A 107 8.80 2.97 22.55
C HIS A 107 7.35 2.56 22.84
N ALA A 108 6.42 2.93 21.96
CA ALA A 108 5.00 2.64 22.12
C ALA A 108 4.65 1.25 21.57
N SER A 109 3.81 0.51 22.28
CA SER A 109 3.24 -0.74 21.75
C SER A 109 2.44 -0.48 20.48
N PRO A 110 2.45 -1.41 19.50
CA PRO A 110 1.61 -1.32 18.32
C PRO A 110 0.13 -1.40 18.69
N LEU A 111 -0.71 -0.79 17.87
CA LEU A 111 -2.17 -0.85 17.94
C LEU A 111 -2.74 -1.33 16.61
N GLN A 112 -4.02 -1.69 16.61
CA GLN A 112 -4.76 -2.04 15.41
C GLN A 112 -5.90 -1.05 15.16
N PHE A 113 -6.06 -0.65 13.91
CA PHE A 113 -7.14 0.23 13.46
C PHE A 113 -7.30 0.14 11.94
N ASP A 114 -8.54 0.04 11.45
CA ASP A 114 -8.85 0.06 10.02
C ASP A 114 -8.81 1.51 9.49
N ILE A 115 -7.65 1.94 8.97
CA ILE A 115 -7.41 3.35 8.58
C ILE A 115 -7.83 3.63 7.13
N ASP A 116 -8.01 2.61 6.31
CA ASP A 116 -8.41 2.73 4.92
C ASP A 116 -9.85 2.25 4.63
N HIS A 117 -10.53 1.73 5.64
CA HIS A 117 -11.92 1.27 5.62
C HIS A 117 -12.15 0.11 4.66
N ASP A 118 -11.16 -0.77 4.50
CA ASP A 118 -11.26 -1.98 3.70
C ASP A 118 -11.89 -3.16 4.48
N GLY A 119 -12.08 -2.99 5.79
CA GLY A 119 -12.67 -3.98 6.70
C GLY A 119 -11.64 -4.91 7.35
N MET A 120 -10.36 -4.77 7.05
CA MET A 120 -9.24 -5.43 7.73
C MET A 120 -8.56 -4.45 8.68
N LEU A 121 -8.04 -4.94 9.81
CA LEU A 121 -7.36 -4.09 10.77
C LEU A 121 -5.90 -3.87 10.37
N ASP A 122 -5.52 -2.61 10.13
CA ASP A 122 -4.13 -2.23 9.91
C ASP A 122 -3.36 -2.14 11.23
N ILE A 123 -2.05 -2.34 11.15
CA ILE A 123 -1.14 -2.23 12.28
C ILE A 123 -0.54 -0.83 12.32
N MET A 124 -0.80 -0.11 13.42
CA MET A 124 -0.26 1.20 13.68
C MET A 124 0.96 1.12 14.62
N PHE A 125 2.09 1.68 14.18
CA PHE A 125 3.26 1.93 15.00
C PHE A 125 3.40 3.43 15.26
N THR A 126 3.56 3.80 16.52
CA THR A 126 3.87 5.18 16.90
C THR A 126 5.37 5.30 17.18
N LEU A 127 6.06 6.05 16.32
CA LEU A 127 7.49 6.29 16.46
C LEU A 127 7.76 7.32 17.55
N SER A 128 8.99 7.28 18.06
CA SER A 128 9.44 8.17 19.12
C SER A 128 9.51 9.62 18.68
N SER A 129 9.59 9.91 17.37
CA SER A 129 9.53 11.26 16.81
C SER A 129 8.10 11.80 16.62
N GLY A 130 7.08 11.08 17.10
CA GLY A 130 5.68 11.47 16.89
C GLY A 130 5.13 11.19 15.49
N GLU A 131 5.81 10.36 14.68
CA GLU A 131 5.25 9.86 13.42
C GLU A 131 4.43 8.60 13.68
N LEU A 132 3.17 8.58 13.24
CA LEU A 132 2.28 7.42 13.25
C LEU A 132 2.34 6.76 11.87
N ARG A 133 2.82 5.51 11.83
CA ARG A 133 2.95 4.73 10.59
C ARG A 133 1.96 3.57 10.62
N PHE A 134 1.26 3.38 9.51
CA PHE A 134 0.30 2.29 9.31
C PHE A 134 0.84 1.28 8.31
N TYR A 135 0.56 0.01 8.57
CA TYR A 135 0.93 -1.12 7.73
C TYR A 135 -0.28 -2.03 7.56
N SER A 136 -0.52 -2.48 6.33
CA SER A 136 -1.53 -3.50 6.08
C SER A 136 -1.20 -4.80 6.82
N PRO A 137 -2.17 -5.72 6.98
CA PRO A 137 -1.92 -7.08 7.48
C PRO A 137 -0.73 -7.78 6.81
N ASP A 138 -0.60 -7.59 5.49
CA ASP A 138 0.49 -8.15 4.69
C ASP A 138 1.83 -7.44 4.86
N GLY A 139 1.95 -6.44 5.75
CA GLY A 139 3.20 -5.73 6.03
C GLY A 139 3.58 -4.66 5.01
N VAL A 140 2.64 -4.21 4.19
CA VAL A 140 2.85 -3.11 3.25
C VAL A 140 2.60 -1.78 3.95
N ARG A 141 3.58 -0.88 3.91
CA ARG A 141 3.44 0.46 4.51
C ARG A 141 2.41 1.30 3.76
N LEU A 142 1.38 1.76 4.45
CA LEU A 142 0.38 2.70 3.94
C LEU A 142 0.93 4.14 4.01
N LYS A 143 1.72 4.52 3.00
CA LYS A 143 2.44 5.81 2.98
C LYS A 143 1.51 7.01 3.03
N ASP A 144 0.35 6.93 2.39
CA ASP A 144 -0.61 8.03 2.29
C ASP A 144 -1.46 8.20 3.56
N LYS A 145 -1.33 7.28 4.53
CA LYS A 145 -2.05 7.27 5.81
C LYS A 145 -1.14 7.63 7.00
N THR A 146 0.13 7.94 6.75
CA THR A 146 1.06 8.36 7.80
C THR A 146 0.67 9.73 8.35
N TYR A 147 0.73 9.91 9.67
CA TYR A 147 0.46 11.18 10.34
C TYR A 147 1.64 11.61 11.21
N GLN A 148 2.03 12.89 11.13
CA GLN A 148 3.06 13.47 11.98
C GLN A 148 2.39 14.38 13.00
N ILE A 149 2.65 14.15 14.29
CA ILE A 149 2.18 15.04 15.34
C ILE A 149 2.81 16.42 15.16
N ASP A 150 1.97 17.46 15.23
CA ASP A 150 2.40 18.84 15.05
C ASP A 150 3.41 19.27 16.13
N PRO A 151 4.39 20.11 15.74
CA PRO A 151 5.34 20.66 16.69
C PRO A 151 4.68 21.72 17.58
N VAL A 152 5.25 21.95 18.76
CA VAL A 152 4.92 23.09 19.61
C VAL A 152 5.93 24.21 19.38
N TYR A 153 5.46 25.44 19.27
CA TYR A 153 6.31 26.61 19.06
C TYR A 153 6.68 27.25 20.40
N VAL A 154 7.98 27.35 20.68
CA VAL A 154 8.49 27.86 21.96
C VAL A 154 9.30 29.15 21.76
N SER A 155 9.06 30.17 22.57
CA SER A 155 9.78 31.46 22.49
C SER A 155 11.28 31.34 22.75
N LYS A 156 12.15 31.76 21.82
CA LYS A 156 13.63 31.58 21.87
C LYS A 156 14.31 32.04 23.16
N ALA A 157 13.74 32.98 23.91
CA ALA A 157 14.36 33.59 25.09
C ALA A 157 13.63 33.29 26.40
N TRP A 158 12.67 32.36 26.41
CA TRP A 158 11.84 32.07 27.59
C TRP A 158 12.68 31.78 28.86
N TYR A 159 13.75 31.00 28.69
CA TYR A 159 14.65 30.56 29.77
C TYR A 159 15.54 31.68 30.36
N GLN A 160 15.63 32.83 29.69
CA GLN A 160 16.40 33.98 30.21
C GLN A 160 15.63 34.71 31.31
N TYR A 161 14.31 34.54 31.36
CA TYR A 161 13.43 35.23 32.28
C TYR A 161 12.94 34.34 33.42
N GLU A 162 12.80 33.03 33.18
CA GLU A 162 12.24 32.08 34.15
C GLU A 162 12.99 30.73 34.07
N LEU A 163 13.52 30.25 35.20
CA LEU A 163 14.24 28.97 35.27
C LEU A 163 13.29 27.77 35.46
N ILE A 164 12.14 28.01 36.10
CA ILE A 164 11.09 27.03 36.39
C ILE A 164 9.76 27.73 36.15
N LEU A 165 8.97 27.21 35.21
CA LEU A 165 7.62 27.71 34.93
C LEU A 165 6.60 26.83 35.64
N ASN A 166 5.63 27.46 36.32
CA ASN A 166 4.43 26.76 36.76
C ASN A 166 3.51 26.53 35.55
N THR A 167 2.67 25.49 35.60
CA THR A 167 1.78 25.08 34.49
C THR A 167 1.02 26.24 33.82
N PRO A 168 0.41 27.20 34.56
CA PRO A 168 -0.33 28.31 33.95
C PRO A 168 0.55 29.32 33.18
N ALA A 169 1.85 29.32 33.43
CA ALA A 169 2.79 30.22 32.76
C ALA A 169 3.35 29.63 31.46
N ILE A 170 3.13 28.33 31.19
CA ILE A 170 3.62 27.65 29.98
C ILE A 170 2.99 28.27 28.72
N ASP A 171 1.69 28.58 28.77
CA ASP A 171 0.93 29.17 27.66
C ASP A 171 1.46 30.55 27.20
N LYS A 172 2.27 31.21 28.04
CA LYS A 172 2.94 32.47 27.68
C LYS A 172 4.11 32.26 26.73
N TYR A 173 4.73 31.07 26.76
CA TYR A 173 5.98 30.78 26.06
C TYR A 173 5.87 29.66 25.03
N ALA A 174 4.84 28.81 25.13
CA ALA A 174 4.58 27.69 24.24
C ALA A 174 3.23 27.86 23.53
N PHE A 175 3.22 27.66 22.22
CA PHE A 175 2.06 27.87 21.35
C PHE A 175 1.85 26.64 20.48
N VAL A 176 0.60 26.17 20.40
CA VAL A 176 0.22 25.05 19.52
C VAL A 176 0.05 25.54 18.08
N GLU A 177 -0.55 26.72 17.90
CA GLU A 177 -0.70 27.31 16.58
C GLU A 177 0.60 27.96 16.12
N LYS A 178 0.91 27.79 14.83
CA LYS A 178 2.05 28.46 14.20
C LYS A 178 1.88 29.98 14.23
N PRO A 179 2.79 30.73 14.89
CA PRO A 179 2.73 32.19 14.91
C PRO A 179 2.83 32.78 13.50
N LYS A 180 2.04 33.82 13.22
CA LYS A 180 1.98 34.49 11.92
C LYS A 180 2.88 35.73 11.90
N GLY A 181 3.48 36.03 10.75
CA GLY A 181 4.28 37.25 10.55
C GLY A 181 5.64 37.21 11.26
N ASP A 182 6.10 38.37 11.77
CA ASP A 182 7.43 38.54 12.34
C ASP A 182 7.64 37.80 13.68
N GLU A 183 6.56 37.42 14.37
CA GLU A 183 6.63 36.64 15.61
C GLU A 183 7.29 35.27 15.41
N PHE A 184 7.23 34.71 14.19
CA PHE A 184 7.91 33.46 13.85
C PHE A 184 9.44 33.56 14.05
N GLN A 185 10.03 34.75 13.90
CA GLN A 185 11.47 34.94 14.09
C GLN A 185 11.90 34.74 15.55
N HIS A 186 10.96 34.83 16.49
CA HIS A 186 11.20 34.77 17.93
C HIS A 186 10.79 33.44 18.56
N VAL A 187 10.29 32.47 17.78
CA VAL A 187 9.92 31.14 18.26
C VAL A 187 10.73 30.04 17.59
N VAL A 188 10.75 28.87 18.20
CA VAL A 188 11.39 27.65 17.72
C VAL A 188 10.35 26.53 17.65
N PRO A 189 10.20 25.84 16.52
CA PRO A 189 9.41 24.61 16.48
C PRO A 189 10.14 23.50 17.26
N VAL A 190 9.44 22.87 18.18
CA VAL A 190 9.93 21.74 18.97
C VAL A 190 9.12 20.51 18.59
N ASP A 191 9.82 19.47 18.14
CA ASP A 191 9.20 18.24 17.66
C ASP A 191 8.65 17.38 18.80
N ALA A 192 7.57 16.67 18.50
CA ALA A 192 6.89 15.76 19.41
C ALA A 192 7.74 14.53 19.71
N HIS A 193 7.71 14.08 20.97
CA HIS A 193 8.30 12.83 21.40
C HIS A 193 7.26 11.93 22.07
N VAL A 194 7.05 10.73 21.54
CA VAL A 194 6.09 9.76 22.07
C VAL A 194 6.84 8.59 22.71
N LEU A 195 6.70 8.45 24.03
CA LEU A 195 7.43 7.45 24.83
C LEU A 195 6.51 6.45 25.52
N SER A 196 5.22 6.45 25.16
CA SER A 196 4.17 5.69 25.82
C SER A 196 3.15 5.22 24.80
N THR A 197 2.60 4.04 25.02
CA THR A 197 1.55 3.46 24.18
C THR A 197 0.31 4.37 24.15
N PRO A 198 -0.13 4.83 22.96
CA PRO A 198 -1.38 5.58 22.84
C PRO A 198 -2.61 4.69 23.06
N VAL A 199 -3.79 5.27 23.18
CA VAL A 199 -5.05 4.54 23.42
C VAL A 199 -6.11 4.97 22.42
N LEU A 200 -6.75 3.99 21.79
CA LEU A 200 -7.97 4.18 21.00
C LEU A 200 -9.19 3.96 21.89
N VAL A 201 -10.12 4.91 21.89
CA VAL A 201 -11.30 4.91 22.76
C VAL A 201 -12.43 5.70 22.11
N ASP A 202 -13.67 5.42 22.49
CA ASP A 202 -14.83 6.27 22.17
C ASP A 202 -14.98 7.37 23.24
N LEU A 203 -14.58 8.60 22.92
CA LEU A 203 -14.70 9.77 23.81
C LEU A 203 -15.94 10.63 23.50
N ASN A 204 -16.45 10.55 22.28
CA ASN A 204 -17.57 11.37 21.84
C ASN A 204 -18.94 10.67 22.06
N ASN A 205 -18.91 9.40 22.49
CA ASN A 205 -20.03 8.50 22.75
C ASN A 205 -20.89 8.19 21.51
N ASP A 206 -20.26 8.07 20.33
CA ASP A 206 -20.90 7.65 19.07
C ASP A 206 -20.87 6.13 18.84
N LYS A 207 -20.28 5.38 19.79
CA LYS A 207 -20.09 3.92 19.79
C LYS A 207 -19.03 3.43 18.80
N ARG A 208 -18.15 4.30 18.33
CA ARG A 208 -17.02 3.97 17.46
C ARG A 208 -15.72 4.24 18.20
N VAL A 209 -14.80 3.29 18.13
CA VAL A 209 -13.49 3.41 18.78
C VAL A 209 -12.52 4.08 17.81
N GLU A 210 -12.75 5.36 17.54
CA GLU A 210 -12.04 6.14 16.51
C GLU A 210 -11.23 7.31 17.10
N GLU A 211 -11.39 7.67 18.39
CA GLU A 211 -10.56 8.70 19.00
C GLU A 211 -9.25 8.15 19.56
N LEU A 212 -8.16 8.79 19.15
CA LEU A 212 -6.80 8.44 19.58
C LEU A 212 -6.29 9.44 20.64
N VAL A 213 -5.91 8.91 21.80
CA VAL A 213 -5.27 9.67 22.88
C VAL A 213 -3.79 9.34 22.91
N ILE A 214 -2.95 10.36 22.75
CA ILE A 214 -1.49 10.23 22.76
C ILE A 214 -0.90 11.15 23.82
N SER A 215 -0.09 10.61 24.73
CA SER A 215 0.77 11.41 25.60
C SER A 215 2.04 11.79 24.85
N VAL A 216 2.24 13.10 24.69
CA VAL A 216 3.35 13.68 23.93
C VAL A 216 4.23 14.50 24.87
N SER A 217 5.53 14.33 24.76
CA SER A 217 6.54 15.16 25.43
C SER A 217 7.28 16.00 24.41
N TYR A 218 7.67 17.21 24.77
CA TYR A 218 8.46 18.09 23.92
C TYR A 218 9.76 18.41 24.64
N PHE A 219 10.87 17.98 24.05
CA PHE A 219 12.21 18.23 24.58
C PHE A 219 12.94 19.16 23.62
N PHE A 220 13.64 20.14 24.18
CA PHE A 220 14.40 21.12 23.43
C PHE A 220 15.71 21.38 24.17
N GLU A 221 16.84 21.19 23.47
CA GLU A 221 18.15 21.62 23.94
C GLU A 221 18.63 22.85 23.15
N GLU A 222 19.26 23.81 23.84
CA GLU A 222 19.79 25.03 23.21
C GLU A 222 20.79 24.72 22.07
N ASP A 223 21.53 23.61 22.22
CA ASP A 223 22.57 23.18 21.28
C ASP A 223 22.01 22.80 19.90
N ASP A 224 20.76 22.33 19.83
CA ASP A 224 20.14 21.87 18.58
C ASP A 224 19.86 23.05 17.61
N PHE A 225 19.71 24.27 18.14
CA PHE A 225 19.44 25.48 17.35
C PHE A 225 20.61 26.48 17.37
N LEU A 226 21.67 26.22 18.13
CA LEU A 226 22.94 26.95 18.04
C LEU A 226 23.62 26.75 16.67
N ILE A 227 23.35 25.63 15.99
CA ILE A 227 23.96 25.30 14.69
C ILE A 227 23.58 26.33 13.62
N GLU A 228 22.33 26.78 13.54
CA GLU A 228 21.93 27.84 12.58
C GLU A 228 22.67 29.17 12.83
N ARG A 229 23.02 29.46 14.09
CA ARG A 229 23.83 30.63 14.46
C ARG A 229 25.31 30.42 14.12
N ILE A 230 25.85 29.22 14.31
CA ILE A 230 27.24 28.87 14.02
C ILE A 230 27.48 28.81 12.50
N GLU A 231 26.54 28.30 11.70
CA GLU A 231 26.62 28.25 10.23
C GLU A 231 26.74 29.64 9.59
N LYS A 232 26.20 30.69 10.22
CA LYS A 232 26.37 32.07 9.74
C LYS A 232 27.79 32.62 9.95
N VAL A 233 28.52 32.05 10.89
CA VAL A 233 29.81 32.56 11.41
C VAL A 233 30.99 31.71 10.96
N VAL A 234 30.74 30.47 10.55
CA VAL A 234 31.74 29.48 10.14
C VAL A 234 31.59 29.15 8.66
N HIS A 235 32.70 28.94 7.95
CA HIS A 235 32.71 28.50 6.55
C HIS A 235 33.48 27.18 6.43
N LYS A 236 33.12 26.36 5.44
CA LYS A 236 33.87 25.14 5.12
C LYS A 236 35.04 25.46 4.21
N ASP A 237 36.23 24.98 4.56
CA ASP A 237 37.34 24.95 3.62
C ASP A 237 37.22 23.77 2.64
N THR A 238 38.12 23.71 1.66
CA THR A 238 38.17 22.64 0.64
C THR A 238 38.43 21.24 1.21
N SER A 239 38.80 21.13 2.49
CA SER A 239 38.99 19.86 3.21
C SER A 239 37.76 19.44 4.04
N GLY A 240 36.70 20.25 4.05
CA GLY A 240 35.49 20.00 4.85
C GLY A 240 35.64 20.43 6.32
N SER A 241 36.75 21.05 6.69
CA SER A 241 36.98 21.56 8.04
C SER A 241 36.25 22.89 8.22
N LEU A 242 35.48 22.98 9.31
CA LEU A 242 34.73 24.16 9.71
C LEU A 242 35.72 25.20 10.27
N LYS A 243 35.93 26.31 9.55
CA LYS A 243 36.76 27.44 10.00
C LYS A 243 35.90 28.65 10.30
N PHE A 244 36.12 29.30 11.44
CA PHE A 244 35.54 30.61 11.70
C PHE A 244 35.86 31.56 10.54
N ARG A 245 34.86 32.31 10.05
CA ARG A 245 35.13 33.45 9.16
C ARG A 245 36.12 34.37 9.88
N ASN A 246 37.01 35.01 9.13
CA ASN A 246 38.13 35.81 9.67
C ASN A 246 37.61 37.11 10.33
N ILE A 247 36.90 36.96 11.46
CA ILE A 247 36.20 38.00 12.20
C ILE A 247 37.20 38.63 13.15
N LYS A 248 37.42 39.93 13.00
CA LYS A 248 38.25 40.70 13.93
C LYS A 248 37.47 40.95 15.21
N CYS A 249 38.15 40.87 16.35
CA CYS A 249 37.57 41.13 17.65
C CYS A 249 37.22 42.62 17.78
N GLU A 250 36.01 42.90 18.27
CA GLU A 250 35.53 44.27 18.50
C GLU A 250 36.27 44.95 19.65
N GLU A 251 36.71 44.19 20.66
CA GLU A 251 37.41 44.71 21.85
C GLU A 251 38.94 44.73 21.70
N HIS A 252 39.49 43.85 20.85
CA HIS A 252 40.94 43.70 20.68
C HIS A 252 41.33 43.92 19.22
N GLU A 253 41.81 45.12 18.94
CA GLU A 253 42.13 45.57 17.59
C GLU A 253 43.25 44.74 16.97
N GLY A 254 43.00 44.18 15.79
CA GLY A 254 43.97 43.38 15.03
C GLY A 254 43.99 41.88 15.33
N ILE A 255 43.16 41.39 16.26
CA ILE A 255 43.12 39.97 16.65
C ILE A 255 41.86 39.29 16.13
N SER A 256 42.00 38.12 15.54
CA SER A 256 40.86 37.31 15.08
C SER A 256 40.19 36.56 16.23
N CYS A 257 38.86 36.49 16.20
CA CYS A 257 38.07 35.68 17.12
C CYS A 257 38.18 34.19 16.73
N SER A 258 38.43 33.33 17.72
CA SER A 258 38.59 31.88 17.55
C SER A 258 37.83 31.05 18.57
N HIS A 259 37.11 31.69 19.49
CA HIS A 259 36.40 31.02 20.57
C HIS A 259 34.94 31.47 20.57
N TYR A 260 34.02 30.57 20.92
CA TYR A 260 32.61 30.92 21.10
C TYR A 260 32.25 30.88 22.58
N CYS A 261 31.78 32.00 23.12
CA CYS A 261 31.31 32.10 24.50
C CYS A 261 29.81 31.79 24.55
N LYS A 262 29.44 30.60 25.05
CA LYS A 262 28.04 30.13 25.08
C LYS A 262 27.12 31.05 25.90
N PRO A 263 27.45 31.43 27.15
CA PRO A 263 26.60 32.33 27.94
C PRO A 263 26.41 33.73 27.34
N CYS A 264 27.39 34.25 26.60
CA CYS A 264 27.31 35.58 25.99
C CYS A 264 26.82 35.57 24.54
N SER A 265 26.65 34.40 23.93
CA SER A 265 26.29 34.24 22.51
C SER A 265 27.17 35.06 21.54
N LYS A 266 28.46 35.23 21.86
CA LYS A 266 29.42 36.04 21.06
C LYS A 266 30.67 35.24 20.71
N VAL A 267 31.23 35.52 19.53
CA VAL A 267 32.59 35.10 19.17
C VAL A 267 33.60 36.04 19.83
N ILE A 268 34.61 35.45 20.46
CA ILE A 268 35.61 36.18 21.23
C ILE A 268 37.02 35.71 20.84
N CYS A 269 38.02 36.55 21.06
CA CYS A 269 39.42 36.17 20.87
C CYS A 269 40.00 35.58 22.17
N SER A 270 41.19 34.97 22.09
CA SER A 270 41.90 34.45 23.27
C SER A 270 42.20 35.52 24.33
N GLN A 271 42.31 36.79 23.93
CA GLN A 271 42.52 37.91 24.86
C GLN A 271 41.26 38.32 25.62
N CYS A 272 40.06 38.12 25.06
CA CYS A 272 38.80 38.32 25.80
C CYS A 272 38.65 37.37 27.01
N ILE A 273 39.32 36.22 26.95
CA ILE A 273 39.34 35.23 28.03
C ILE A 273 40.40 35.62 29.07
N THR A 274 41.58 36.03 28.60
CA THR A 274 42.78 36.13 29.43
C THR A 274 43.11 37.55 29.91
N GLN A 275 42.96 38.56 29.06
CA GLN A 275 43.35 39.96 29.35
C GLN A 275 42.21 40.78 29.93
N THR A 276 41.04 40.80 29.27
CA THR A 276 39.89 41.55 29.79
C THR A 276 39.18 40.83 30.94
N LYS A 277 39.40 39.51 31.07
CA LYS A 277 38.77 38.62 32.06
C LYS A 277 37.24 38.67 32.06
N THR A 278 36.62 39.21 31.00
CA THR A 278 35.15 39.31 30.89
C THR A 278 34.49 37.96 30.63
N HIS A 279 35.23 37.01 30.04
CA HIS A 279 34.72 35.67 29.69
C HIS A 279 35.45 34.52 30.39
N ASN A 280 36.32 34.78 31.37
CA ASN A 280 37.17 33.76 32.00
C ASN A 280 36.43 32.68 32.82
N ARG A 281 35.16 32.92 33.17
CA ARG A 281 34.28 32.00 33.91
C ARG A 281 33.13 31.45 33.09
N HIS A 282 33.06 31.80 31.80
CA HIS A 282 32.01 31.34 30.92
C HIS A 282 32.38 30.02 30.26
N HIS A 283 31.37 29.20 29.94
CA HIS A 283 31.58 28.00 29.14
C HIS A 283 32.00 28.42 27.73
N ILE A 284 33.26 28.15 27.40
CA ILE A 284 33.86 28.49 26.11
C ILE A 284 34.00 27.20 25.31
N LEU A 285 33.46 27.21 24.09
CA LEU A 285 33.72 26.14 23.14
C LEU A 285 35.03 26.47 22.41
N VAL A 286 36.02 25.60 22.59
CA VAL A 286 37.33 25.64 21.92
C VAL A 286 37.29 24.69 20.72
N ASP A 287 38.01 25.04 19.66
CA ASP A 287 38.04 24.37 18.34
C ASP A 287 38.23 22.84 18.39
N GLU A 288 38.81 22.25 19.45
CA GLU A 288 39.35 20.88 19.35
C GLU A 288 38.65 19.79 20.19
N GLU A 289 38.09 20.07 21.38
CA GLU A 289 37.67 18.97 22.28
C GLU A 289 36.19 18.56 22.22
N ASN A 290 35.30 19.42 21.70
CA ASN A 290 33.86 19.11 21.58
C ASN A 290 33.37 19.05 20.13
N PHE A 291 34.26 19.34 19.18
CA PHE A 291 33.93 19.37 17.76
C PHE A 291 34.03 18.00 17.11
N ASP A 292 34.88 17.09 17.55
CA ASP A 292 35.02 15.80 16.86
C ASP A 292 33.77 14.91 17.00
N ASP A 293 33.15 14.82 18.18
CA ASP A 293 31.92 14.02 18.35
C ASP A 293 30.72 14.67 17.64
N LYS A 294 30.64 16.02 17.67
CA LYS A 294 29.62 16.78 16.92
C LYS A 294 29.88 16.77 15.41
N LYS A 295 31.14 16.73 14.96
CA LYS A 295 31.57 16.60 13.57
C LYS A 295 31.25 15.21 13.05
N VAL A 296 31.45 14.16 13.83
CA VAL A 296 31.02 12.80 13.46
C VAL A 296 29.50 12.74 13.32
N LYS A 297 28.74 13.34 14.25
CA LYS A 297 27.27 13.46 14.14
C LYS A 297 26.84 14.29 12.94
N PHE A 298 27.50 15.41 12.66
CA PHE A 298 27.22 16.30 11.54
C PHE A 298 27.62 15.68 10.19
N GLU A 299 28.73 14.95 10.10
CA GLU A 299 29.14 14.18 8.94
C GLU A 299 28.20 13.01 8.68
N LYS A 300 27.64 12.40 9.74
CA LYS A 300 26.58 11.41 9.61
C LYS A 300 25.28 12.05 9.10
N ALA A 301 24.87 13.19 9.65
CA ALA A 301 23.72 13.95 9.19
C ALA A 301 23.89 14.43 7.73
N GLN A 302 25.07 14.89 7.34
CA GLN A 302 25.36 15.31 5.97
C GLN A 302 25.42 14.16 4.97
N ARG A 303 25.98 13.01 5.37
CA ARG A 303 25.89 11.79 4.55
C ARG A 303 24.44 11.38 4.35
N ASN A 304 23.61 11.51 5.40
CA ASN A 304 22.18 11.26 5.30
C ASN A 304 21.50 12.28 4.38
N ILE A 305 21.76 13.59 4.51
CA ILE A 305 21.19 14.63 3.63
C ILE A 305 21.59 14.42 2.16
N ILE A 306 22.86 14.10 1.88
CA ILE A 306 23.32 13.80 0.51
C ILE A 306 22.64 12.53 -0.02
N ARG A 307 22.49 11.50 0.83
CA ARG A 307 21.77 10.28 0.48
C ARG A 307 20.31 10.59 0.16
N TRP A 308 19.62 11.35 1.00
CA TRP A 308 18.24 11.78 0.80
C TRP A 308 18.07 12.70 -0.41
N SER A 309 19.05 13.56 -0.70
CA SER A 309 19.05 14.39 -1.91
C SER A 309 19.16 13.52 -3.17
N LYS A 310 20.08 12.53 -3.18
CA LYS A 310 20.19 11.56 -4.28
C LYS A 310 18.93 10.73 -4.43
N GLU A 311 18.33 10.31 -3.32
CA GLU A 311 17.08 9.56 -3.31
C GLU A 311 15.91 10.41 -3.82
N SER A 312 15.81 11.67 -3.41
CA SER A 312 14.84 12.63 -3.94
C SER A 312 15.01 12.81 -5.46
N ASP A 313 16.24 12.93 -5.95
CA ASP A 313 16.48 13.06 -7.39
C ASP A 313 16.19 11.76 -8.15
N ARG A 314 16.47 10.59 -7.55
CA ARG A 314 16.03 9.28 -8.07
C ARG A 314 14.51 9.21 -8.16
N MET A 315 13.80 9.59 -7.09
CA MET A 315 12.33 9.62 -7.07
C MET A 315 11.75 10.60 -8.10
N LYS A 316 12.39 11.75 -8.34
CA LYS A 316 11.99 12.65 -9.43
C LYS A 316 12.14 12.01 -10.81
N SER A 317 13.23 11.27 -11.03
CA SER A 317 13.45 10.54 -12.29
C SER A 317 12.44 9.40 -12.47
N GLU A 318 12.15 8.63 -11.42
CA GLU A 318 11.15 7.56 -11.44
C GLU A 318 9.74 8.10 -11.65
N LYS A 319 9.38 9.21 -10.99
CA LYS A 319 8.10 9.90 -11.22
C LYS A 319 7.95 10.33 -12.68
N LYS A 320 9.02 10.82 -13.29
CA LYS A 320 9.02 11.20 -14.72
C LYS A 320 8.81 9.96 -15.61
N GLU A 321 9.51 8.87 -15.35
CA GLU A 321 9.37 7.61 -16.09
C GLU A 321 7.95 7.02 -15.95
N ILE A 322 7.39 7.04 -14.74
CA ILE A 322 6.01 6.58 -14.47
C ILE A 322 5.01 7.43 -15.26
N ASN A 323 5.15 8.76 -15.26
CA ASN A 323 4.28 9.64 -16.05
C ASN A 323 4.39 9.35 -17.56
N GLU A 324 5.60 9.12 -18.08
CA GLU A 324 5.80 8.75 -19.48
C GLU A 324 5.14 7.40 -19.82
N LYS A 325 5.23 6.41 -18.92
CA LYS A 325 4.54 5.12 -19.06
C LYS A 325 3.01 5.30 -19.01
N PHE A 326 2.48 6.12 -18.12
CA PHE A 326 1.04 6.40 -18.03
C PHE A 326 0.50 7.06 -19.30
N GLU A 327 1.20 8.06 -19.86
CA GLU A 327 0.78 8.68 -21.11
C GLU A 327 0.84 7.70 -22.29
N LYS A 328 1.82 6.78 -22.30
CA LYS A 328 1.87 5.71 -23.30
C LYS A 328 0.68 4.75 -23.17
N VAL A 329 0.37 4.28 -21.97
CA VAL A 329 -0.80 3.40 -21.72
C VAL A 329 -2.10 4.10 -22.11
N LYS A 330 -2.23 5.40 -21.83
CA LYS A 330 -3.40 6.20 -22.23
C LYS A 330 -3.54 6.28 -23.75
N GLN A 331 -2.43 6.45 -24.47
CA GLN A 331 -2.42 6.41 -25.92
C GLN A 331 -2.77 5.01 -26.45
N ASP A 332 -2.22 3.95 -25.87
CA ASP A 332 -2.52 2.56 -26.23
C ASP A 332 -4.02 2.24 -26.04
N ILE A 333 -4.64 2.71 -24.95
CA ILE A 333 -6.09 2.60 -24.72
C ILE A 333 -6.88 3.31 -25.83
N PHE A 334 -6.44 4.51 -26.23
CA PHE A 334 -7.10 5.28 -27.27
C PHE A 334 -6.99 4.59 -28.65
N ASP A 335 -5.82 4.06 -28.98
CA ASP A 335 -5.57 3.33 -30.21
C ASP A 335 -6.36 2.01 -30.25
N HIS A 336 -6.44 1.31 -29.11
CA HIS A 336 -7.27 0.12 -28.97
C HIS A 336 -8.75 0.45 -29.18
N LYS A 337 -9.27 1.51 -28.53
CA LYS A 337 -10.65 1.99 -28.75
C LYS A 337 -10.93 2.25 -30.23
N LYS A 338 -10.02 2.92 -30.94
CA LYS A 338 -10.17 3.22 -32.38
C LYS A 338 -10.19 1.95 -33.24
N ASN A 339 -9.33 0.98 -32.93
CA ASN A 339 -9.31 -0.30 -33.62
C ASN A 339 -10.63 -1.06 -33.42
N TRP A 340 -11.15 -1.07 -32.20
CA TRP A 340 -12.42 -1.70 -31.88
C TRP A 340 -13.60 -1.05 -32.58
N GLN A 341 -13.65 0.28 -32.62
CA GLN A 341 -14.66 1.00 -33.39
C GLN A 341 -14.62 0.59 -34.87
N SER A 342 -13.44 0.53 -35.48
CA SER A 342 -13.28 0.04 -36.86
C SER A 342 -13.73 -1.41 -37.05
N MET A 343 -13.54 -2.29 -36.06
CA MET A 343 -14.02 -3.68 -36.14
C MET A 343 -15.54 -3.76 -36.00
N ILE A 344 -16.12 -3.02 -35.05
CA ILE A 344 -17.56 -2.93 -34.83
C ILE A 344 -18.26 -2.35 -36.07
N ASP A 345 -17.65 -1.37 -36.74
CA ASP A 345 -18.22 -0.77 -37.96
C ASP A 345 -18.21 -1.73 -39.15
N LYS A 346 -17.22 -2.62 -39.27
CA LYS A 346 -17.11 -3.60 -40.38
C LYS A 346 -17.95 -4.85 -40.19
N TYR A 347 -18.17 -5.27 -38.94
CA TYR A 347 -18.81 -6.55 -38.62
C TYR A 347 -20.26 -6.68 -39.14
N PRO A 348 -21.13 -5.63 -39.07
CA PRO A 348 -22.47 -5.67 -39.62
C PRO A 348 -22.51 -5.90 -41.13
N ASP A 349 -21.58 -5.30 -41.87
CA ASP A 349 -21.52 -5.44 -43.33
C ASP A 349 -21.10 -6.85 -43.75
N GLU A 350 -20.14 -7.46 -43.04
CA GLU A 350 -19.74 -8.85 -43.25
C GLU A 350 -20.86 -9.82 -42.91
N LEU A 351 -21.56 -9.61 -41.79
CA LEU A 351 -22.70 -10.44 -41.38
C LEU A 351 -23.86 -10.31 -42.36
N SER A 352 -24.16 -9.09 -42.82
CA SER A 352 -25.18 -8.80 -43.84
C SER A 352 -24.86 -9.51 -45.16
N LYS A 353 -23.57 -9.55 -45.55
CA LYS A 353 -23.13 -10.25 -46.74
C LYS A 353 -23.29 -11.78 -46.63
N ASP A 354 -22.97 -12.36 -45.47
CA ASP A 354 -23.17 -13.81 -45.24
C ASP A 354 -24.67 -14.16 -45.19
N LEU A 355 -25.50 -13.35 -44.52
CA LEU A 355 -26.95 -13.52 -44.47
C LEU A 355 -27.57 -13.48 -45.88
N LYS A 356 -27.19 -12.51 -46.71
CA LYS A 356 -27.65 -12.43 -48.12
C LYS A 356 -27.24 -13.67 -48.92
N LYS A 357 -26.04 -14.20 -48.69
CA LYS A 357 -25.56 -15.42 -49.35
C LYS A 357 -26.40 -16.63 -48.95
N ARG A 358 -26.66 -16.82 -47.65
CA ARG A 358 -27.50 -17.92 -47.14
C ARG A 358 -28.94 -17.80 -47.60
N GLN A 359 -29.51 -16.59 -47.60
CA GLN A 359 -30.84 -16.33 -48.14
C GLN A 359 -30.95 -16.75 -49.60
N LYS A 360 -29.95 -16.39 -50.42
CA LYS A 360 -29.94 -16.77 -51.84
C LYS A 360 -29.90 -18.28 -52.04
N LEU A 361 -29.07 -19.00 -51.26
CA LEU A 361 -29.01 -20.46 -51.28
C LEU A 361 -30.34 -21.12 -50.89
N ALA A 362 -30.96 -20.65 -49.81
CA ALA A 362 -32.25 -21.19 -49.38
C ALA A 362 -33.37 -20.95 -50.40
N LEU A 363 -33.38 -19.79 -51.08
CA LEU A 363 -34.33 -19.50 -52.15
C LEU A 363 -34.11 -20.42 -53.36
N THR A 364 -32.85 -20.67 -53.77
CA THR A 364 -32.57 -21.59 -54.87
C THR A 364 -32.95 -23.03 -54.55
N ASP A 365 -32.76 -23.47 -53.31
CA ASP A 365 -33.17 -24.81 -52.88
C ASP A 365 -34.71 -24.92 -52.91
N PHE A 366 -35.42 -23.88 -52.47
CA PHE A 366 -36.88 -23.83 -52.53
C PHE A 366 -37.41 -23.80 -53.97
N ASP A 367 -36.75 -23.06 -54.88
CA ASP A 367 -37.11 -23.04 -56.30
C ASP A 367 -36.96 -24.43 -56.93
N ILE A 368 -35.95 -25.22 -56.53
CA ILE A 368 -35.77 -26.60 -56.99
C ILE A 368 -36.93 -27.48 -56.50
N GLU A 369 -37.22 -27.46 -55.19
CA GLU A 369 -38.33 -28.25 -54.63
C GLU A 369 -39.68 -27.86 -55.25
N HIS A 370 -39.92 -26.57 -55.50
CA HIS A 370 -41.13 -26.09 -56.17
C HIS A 370 -41.25 -26.62 -57.60
N ASN A 371 -40.18 -26.59 -58.38
CA ASN A 371 -40.19 -27.10 -59.76
C ASN A 371 -40.45 -28.61 -59.82
N GLU A 372 -39.90 -29.39 -58.88
CA GLU A 372 -40.15 -30.84 -58.78
C GLU A 372 -41.62 -31.14 -58.47
N ILE A 373 -42.24 -30.33 -57.59
CA ILE A 373 -43.67 -30.44 -57.29
C ILE A 373 -44.51 -30.09 -58.51
N GLU A 374 -44.22 -28.99 -59.21
CA GLU A 374 -44.95 -28.60 -60.43
C GLU A 374 -44.88 -29.67 -61.52
N GLU A 375 -43.70 -30.26 -61.76
CA GLU A 375 -43.53 -31.34 -62.74
C GLU A 375 -44.37 -32.58 -62.36
N THR A 376 -44.44 -32.89 -61.06
CA THR A 376 -45.26 -34.01 -60.56
C THR A 376 -46.75 -33.71 -60.73
N LEU A 377 -47.17 -32.48 -60.47
CA LEU A 377 -48.55 -32.01 -60.63
C LEU A 377 -49.01 -32.08 -62.09
N GLU A 378 -48.14 -31.70 -63.03
CA GLU A 378 -48.42 -31.79 -64.47
C GLU A 378 -48.58 -33.25 -64.93
N LYS A 379 -47.74 -34.16 -64.43
CA LYS A 379 -47.88 -35.62 -64.68
C LYS A 379 -49.21 -36.16 -64.15
N LEU A 380 -49.61 -35.78 -62.94
CA LEU A 380 -50.87 -36.21 -62.33
C LEU A 380 -52.09 -35.64 -63.05
N GLN A 381 -52.05 -34.36 -63.45
CA GLN A 381 -53.13 -33.74 -64.25
C GLN A 381 -53.30 -34.45 -65.59
N THR A 382 -52.20 -34.76 -66.28
CA THR A 382 -52.23 -35.51 -67.55
C THR A 382 -52.84 -36.91 -67.35
N ALA A 383 -52.54 -37.59 -66.23
CA ALA A 383 -53.13 -38.87 -65.89
C ALA A 383 -54.65 -38.77 -65.62
N CYS A 384 -55.09 -37.74 -64.88
CA CYS A 384 -56.50 -37.45 -64.63
C CYS A 384 -57.27 -37.15 -65.93
N ASP A 385 -56.74 -36.29 -66.80
CA ASP A 385 -57.37 -35.97 -68.09
C ASP A 385 -57.51 -37.22 -68.99
N THR A 386 -56.55 -38.14 -68.91
CA THR A 386 -56.59 -39.43 -69.63
C THR A 386 -57.66 -40.37 -69.07
N LEU A 387 -57.95 -40.31 -67.77
CA LEU A 387 -59.01 -41.08 -67.12
C LEU A 387 -60.40 -40.49 -67.43
N ASP A 388 -60.55 -39.17 -67.37
CA ASP A 388 -61.82 -38.48 -67.62
C ASP A 388 -62.28 -38.57 -69.09
N SER A 389 -61.34 -38.68 -70.03
CA SER A 389 -61.63 -38.80 -71.47
C SER A 389 -62.11 -40.19 -71.94
N LYS A 390 -62.16 -41.20 -71.06
CA LYS A 390 -62.64 -42.56 -71.37
C LYS A 390 -64.02 -42.83 -70.76
N PRO A 391 -65.13 -42.79 -71.52
CA PRO A 391 -66.45 -43.10 -70.98
C PRO A 391 -66.65 -44.62 -70.78
N CYS A 392 -66.77 -45.05 -69.51
CA CYS A 392 -67.15 -46.41 -69.15
C CYS A 392 -68.60 -46.71 -69.55
N THR A 393 -68.78 -47.29 -70.74
CA THR A 393 -70.09 -47.74 -71.24
C THR A 393 -69.98 -49.09 -71.93
N THR A 394 -69.73 -50.17 -71.16
CA THR A 394 -70.06 -51.60 -71.43
C THR A 394 -69.22 -52.51 -70.52
N SER A 395 -69.67 -53.75 -70.30
CA SER A 395 -68.97 -54.76 -69.49
C SER A 395 -67.60 -55.18 -70.05
N GLU A 396 -67.36 -55.03 -71.35
CA GLU A 396 -66.01 -55.18 -71.95
C GLU A 396 -65.12 -53.96 -71.68
N GLY A 397 -65.71 -52.76 -71.63
CA GLY A 397 -65.00 -51.53 -71.27
C GLY A 397 -64.46 -51.54 -69.84
N VAL A 398 -65.14 -52.21 -68.90
CA VAL A 398 -64.68 -52.38 -67.51
C VAL A 398 -63.40 -53.22 -67.42
N ILE A 399 -63.28 -54.26 -68.24
CA ILE A 399 -62.10 -55.15 -68.25
C ILE A 399 -60.89 -54.43 -68.85
N PHE A 400 -61.10 -53.67 -69.93
CA PHE A 400 -60.05 -52.84 -70.54
C PHE A 400 -59.60 -51.68 -69.63
N PHE A 401 -60.52 -51.17 -68.79
CA PHE A 401 -60.20 -50.21 -67.74
C PHE A 401 -59.32 -50.86 -66.68
N LEU A 402 -59.64 -52.06 -66.20
CA LEU A 402 -58.86 -52.76 -65.17
C LEU A 402 -57.45 -53.16 -65.63
N GLU A 403 -57.27 -53.66 -66.87
CA GLU A 403 -55.93 -54.00 -67.38
C GLU A 403 -55.03 -52.77 -67.58
N ASN A 404 -55.59 -51.64 -68.01
CA ASN A 404 -54.83 -50.38 -68.09
C ASN A 404 -54.70 -49.69 -66.73
N PHE A 405 -55.61 -49.95 -65.78
CA PHE A 405 -55.52 -49.45 -64.42
C PHE A 405 -54.37 -50.12 -63.68
N ASP A 406 -54.12 -51.43 -63.90
CA ASP A 406 -52.93 -52.10 -63.35
C ASP A 406 -51.64 -51.47 -63.90
N SER A 407 -51.59 -51.19 -65.20
CA SER A 407 -50.47 -50.47 -65.85
C SER A 407 -50.29 -49.02 -65.39
N LEU A 408 -51.37 -48.30 -65.08
CA LEU A 408 -51.30 -46.94 -64.52
C LEU A 408 -50.98 -46.99 -63.03
N SER A 409 -51.46 -48.00 -62.31
CA SER A 409 -51.21 -48.21 -60.88
C SER A 409 -49.73 -48.44 -60.62
N ASP A 410 -49.05 -49.20 -61.48
CA ASP A 410 -47.59 -49.39 -61.40
C ASP A 410 -46.79 -48.09 -61.66
N SER A 411 -47.37 -47.09 -62.34
CA SER A 411 -46.77 -45.75 -62.47
C SER A 411 -47.17 -44.75 -61.38
N LEU A 412 -48.25 -45.04 -60.65
CA LEU A 412 -48.84 -44.21 -59.59
C LEU A 412 -48.58 -44.78 -58.18
N THR A 413 -47.80 -45.85 -58.06
CA THR A 413 -47.46 -46.53 -56.79
C THR A 413 -46.51 -45.76 -55.87
N GLU A 414 -46.04 -44.56 -56.24
CA GLU A 414 -45.47 -43.65 -55.24
C GLU A 414 -46.64 -42.95 -54.53
N GLU A 415 -46.98 -43.44 -53.35
CA GLU A 415 -48.02 -42.91 -52.47
C GLU A 415 -47.95 -41.38 -52.42
N ILE A 416 -48.98 -40.70 -52.96
CA ILE A 416 -49.15 -39.26 -52.74
C ILE A 416 -49.46 -39.09 -51.25
N PRO A 417 -48.58 -38.47 -50.44
CA PRO A 417 -48.77 -38.43 -48.99
C PRO A 417 -50.01 -37.60 -48.64
N ASN A 418 -50.89 -38.16 -47.81
CA ASN A 418 -52.15 -37.54 -47.39
C ASN A 418 -51.97 -36.53 -46.23
N GLU A 419 -50.74 -36.05 -46.02
CA GLU A 419 -50.41 -35.04 -45.02
C GLU A 419 -50.29 -33.68 -45.71
N THR A 420 -50.85 -32.62 -45.11
CA THR A 420 -50.55 -31.23 -45.49
C THR A 420 -49.05 -31.09 -45.68
N TYR A 421 -48.61 -30.73 -46.90
CA TYR A 421 -47.20 -30.55 -47.23
C TYR A 421 -46.53 -29.74 -46.12
N LYS A 422 -45.71 -30.42 -45.32
CA LYS A 422 -44.81 -29.79 -44.36
C LYS A 422 -43.47 -29.70 -45.09
N PRO A 423 -42.91 -28.49 -45.28
CA PRO A 423 -41.57 -28.38 -45.86
C PRO A 423 -40.61 -29.25 -45.05
N SER A 424 -39.71 -29.94 -45.75
CA SER A 424 -38.78 -30.93 -45.21
C SER A 424 -37.85 -30.38 -44.11
N ARG A 425 -37.80 -29.05 -43.97
CA ARG A 425 -37.12 -28.33 -42.88
C ARG A 425 -37.97 -27.16 -42.37
N GLU A 426 -38.09 -27.02 -41.05
CA GLU A 426 -38.49 -25.76 -40.44
C GLU A 426 -37.47 -24.68 -40.83
N ILE A 427 -37.91 -23.66 -41.57
CA ILE A 427 -37.09 -22.49 -41.86
C ILE A 427 -36.99 -21.67 -40.56
N LEU A 428 -35.99 -22.00 -39.74
CA LEU A 428 -35.63 -21.19 -38.58
C LEU A 428 -35.03 -19.86 -39.06
N PHE A 429 -35.84 -18.81 -39.03
CA PHE A 429 -35.34 -17.45 -39.24
C PHE A 429 -34.36 -17.12 -38.10
N PRO A 430 -33.13 -16.66 -38.39
CA PRO A 430 -32.25 -16.17 -37.34
C PRO A 430 -32.92 -14.96 -36.68
N HIS A 431 -33.33 -15.12 -35.42
CA HIS A 431 -33.83 -14.01 -34.60
C HIS A 431 -32.64 -13.25 -34.01
N PHE A 432 -32.50 -11.98 -34.35
CA PHE A 432 -31.55 -11.10 -33.66
C PHE A 432 -32.14 -10.72 -32.29
N VAL A 433 -31.51 -11.20 -31.22
CA VAL A 433 -31.83 -10.82 -29.84
C VAL A 433 -30.78 -9.81 -29.37
N PRO A 434 -31.13 -8.54 -29.15
CA PRO A 434 -30.19 -7.57 -28.58
C PRO A 434 -29.91 -7.96 -27.12
N GLY A 435 -28.69 -8.42 -26.81
CA GLY A 435 -28.29 -8.73 -25.43
C GLY A 435 -27.21 -9.79 -25.24
N ASP A 436 -26.96 -10.66 -26.22
CA ASP A 436 -25.95 -11.74 -26.11
C ASP A 436 -24.50 -11.32 -26.40
N PHE A 437 -24.24 -10.02 -26.43
CA PHE A 437 -22.87 -9.49 -26.51
C PHE A 437 -22.20 -9.59 -25.13
N SER A 438 -21.55 -10.73 -24.85
CA SER A 438 -20.66 -10.86 -23.70
C SER A 438 -19.41 -10.01 -23.91
N LEU A 439 -19.36 -8.85 -23.25
CA LEU A 439 -18.18 -7.99 -23.13
C LEU A 439 -16.98 -8.67 -22.45
N LEU A 440 -17.16 -9.88 -21.87
CA LEU A 440 -16.17 -10.56 -21.02
C LEU A 440 -15.06 -11.31 -21.78
N LYS A 441 -15.07 -11.34 -23.12
CA LYS A 441 -14.06 -12.08 -23.91
C LYS A 441 -13.07 -11.22 -24.70
N PHE A 442 -13.04 -9.91 -24.50
CA PHE A 442 -12.13 -9.06 -25.24
C PHE A 442 -11.26 -8.20 -24.31
N GLY A 443 -9.97 -8.54 -24.25
CA GLY A 443 -8.90 -7.67 -23.78
C GLY A 443 -8.62 -7.72 -22.27
N SER A 444 -7.92 -8.77 -21.80
CA SER A 444 -7.12 -8.63 -20.57
C SER A 444 -5.86 -7.85 -20.91
N LEU A 445 -5.82 -6.56 -20.55
CA LEU A 445 -4.55 -5.85 -20.43
C LEU A 445 -3.83 -6.42 -19.19
N LYS A 446 -2.88 -7.32 -19.42
CA LYS A 446 -1.86 -7.60 -18.41
C LYS A 446 -0.86 -6.45 -18.45
N VAL A 447 -0.78 -5.73 -17.34
CA VAL A 447 0.31 -4.81 -17.07
C VAL A 447 1.30 -5.62 -16.23
N ASP A 448 2.49 -5.89 -16.79
CA ASP A 448 3.65 -6.36 -16.02
C ASP A 448 4.39 -5.15 -15.42
#